data_AF-A0A2M6UKY8-F1
#
_entry.id   AF-A0A2M6UKY8-F1
#
_cell.length_a   1.000
_cell.length_b   1.000
_cell.length_c   1.000
_cell.angle_alpha   90.00
_cell.angle_beta   90.00
_cell.angle_gamma   90.00
#
_symmetry.space_group_name_H-M   'P 1'
#
loop_
_entity.id
_entity.type
_entity.pdbx_description
1 polymer ?
#
loop_
_entity_poly.entity_id
_entity_poly.type
_entity_poly.pdbx_seq_one_letter_code
_entity_poly.pdbx_strand_id
1 'polypeptide(L)'
;MPTPAFVILKEAVLPDEMVLVDTLRRRHPDLSWDPGSTAQSNRRPDEAIFIRAGDRLMAVMSLPAPIPIDLQDWQRATRHWPEALEAVTSHQAHLVVSSLGSASEGAEPPLDVMQDARLTTAAVGGLIEVLPACLGVLWQGKVARSSAHWEEASRRAFAPAPDHPFELWIETIFYRSGNSLGAYTEGLSAFIGREIEFEVDGLDQEAIARRVDAFASYLIANGIDENTEDGKVYRDHGELGNFILWHRMSRFGARPVISFSSPLNPATTKVYPIIPRSIASNHPLLILLAQLGLFDPAQPENLVRLRPDHYISEVRVALLDDELTKALTTMMTVEGYGEADTDARRALARRDMALARSLLEPWGKKVDTLLQACQLGLHLRDIHLFVPAPPQFVGGGVH
;
A
#
# COMPACT_ATOMS: atom_id res chain seq x y z
N MET A 1 -4.35 -17.24 12.07
CA MET A 1 -5.79 -17.50 12.15
C MET A 1 -6.44 -16.78 10.98
N PRO A 2 -7.26 -17.46 10.15
CA PRO A 2 -8.05 -16.77 9.12
C PRO A 2 -8.91 -15.71 9.81
N THR A 3 -8.94 -14.50 9.25
CA THR A 3 -9.64 -13.38 9.91
C THR A 3 -11.12 -13.44 9.55
N PRO A 4 -12.04 -13.46 10.53
CA PRO A 4 -13.46 -13.63 10.26
C PRO A 4 -14.05 -12.43 9.52
N ALA A 5 -15.09 -12.70 8.73
CA ALA A 5 -16.02 -11.67 8.27
C ALA A 5 -17.15 -11.53 9.28
N PHE A 6 -17.62 -10.30 9.48
CA PHE A 6 -18.71 -9.99 10.37
C PHE A 6 -19.92 -9.50 9.57
N VAL A 7 -21.06 -10.16 9.71
CA VAL A 7 -22.32 -9.71 9.10
C VAL A 7 -23.11 -8.97 10.17
N ILE A 8 -23.37 -7.67 9.97
CA ILE A 8 -24.07 -6.85 10.97
C ILE A 8 -25.58 -6.90 10.79
N LEU A 9 -26.31 -7.00 11.90
CA LEU A 9 -27.75 -7.26 11.96
C LEU A 9 -28.43 -6.35 12.98
N LYS A 10 -29.71 -6.02 12.75
CA LYS A 10 -30.55 -5.34 13.76
C LYS A 10 -30.87 -6.23 14.95
N GLU A 11 -30.96 -7.55 14.74
CA GLU A 11 -31.31 -8.53 15.76
C GLU A 11 -30.48 -9.81 15.56
N ALA A 12 -30.17 -10.52 16.64
CA ALA A 12 -29.44 -11.78 16.55
C ALA A 12 -30.36 -12.88 16.01
N VAL A 13 -30.07 -13.33 14.79
CA VAL A 13 -30.82 -14.38 14.12
C VAL A 13 -29.87 -15.26 13.31
N LEU A 14 -30.01 -16.57 13.46
CA LEU A 14 -29.41 -17.55 12.56
C LEU A 14 -30.46 -18.00 11.55
N PRO A 15 -30.07 -18.23 10.28
CA PRO A 15 -30.97 -18.84 9.32
C PRO A 15 -31.17 -20.33 9.65
N ASP A 16 -32.15 -20.94 9.01
CA ASP A 16 -32.23 -22.40 8.95
C ASP A 16 -31.00 -22.95 8.19
N GLU A 17 -30.30 -23.92 8.78
CA GLU A 17 -29.07 -24.51 8.21
C GLU A 17 -29.33 -25.12 6.83
N MET A 18 -30.44 -25.84 6.66
CA MET A 18 -30.74 -26.52 5.40
C MET A 18 -31.10 -25.50 4.30
N VAL A 19 -31.85 -24.46 4.63
CA VAL A 19 -32.16 -23.36 3.68
C VAL A 19 -30.89 -22.65 3.22
N LEU A 20 -29.93 -22.43 4.13
CA LEU A 20 -28.64 -21.84 3.80
C LEU A 20 -27.81 -22.77 2.90
N VAL A 21 -27.72 -24.05 3.25
CA VAL A 21 -27.01 -25.05 2.43
C VAL A 21 -27.59 -25.15 1.02
N ASP A 22 -28.92 -25.22 0.89
CA ASP A 22 -29.58 -25.29 -0.42
C ASP A 22 -29.40 -24.01 -1.23
N THR A 23 -29.37 -22.86 -0.56
CA THR A 23 -29.02 -21.57 -1.19
C THR A 23 -27.59 -21.59 -1.73
N LEU A 24 -26.63 -22.07 -0.94
CA LEU A 24 -25.23 -22.16 -1.36
C LEU A 24 -25.03 -23.12 -2.54
N ARG A 25 -25.70 -24.29 -2.52
CA ARG A 25 -25.70 -25.25 -3.64
C ARG A 25 -26.25 -24.62 -4.93
N ARG A 26 -27.31 -23.83 -4.84
CA ARG A 26 -27.89 -23.15 -6.01
C ARG A 26 -26.98 -22.04 -6.55
N ARG A 27 -26.35 -21.26 -5.66
CA ARG A 27 -25.48 -20.14 -6.07
C ARG A 27 -24.12 -20.62 -6.59
N HIS A 28 -23.60 -21.71 -6.04
CA HIS A 28 -22.25 -22.23 -6.28
C HIS A 28 -22.30 -23.75 -6.51
N PRO A 29 -22.89 -24.22 -7.63
CA PRO A 29 -23.13 -25.65 -7.87
C PRO A 29 -21.86 -26.47 -8.07
N ASP A 30 -20.74 -25.84 -8.41
CA ASP A 30 -19.46 -26.52 -8.68
C ASP A 30 -18.70 -26.92 -7.41
N LEU A 31 -19.18 -26.52 -6.23
CA LEU A 31 -18.60 -26.89 -4.94
C LEU A 31 -19.62 -27.68 -4.11
N SER A 32 -19.16 -28.72 -3.40
CA SER A 32 -20.01 -29.45 -2.48
C SER A 32 -20.27 -28.65 -1.20
N TRP A 33 -21.54 -28.41 -0.90
CA TRP A 33 -22.00 -27.77 0.33
C TRP A 33 -22.87 -28.75 1.10
N ASP A 34 -22.50 -29.07 2.33
CA ASP A 34 -23.20 -30.02 3.18
C ASP A 34 -23.36 -29.50 4.61
N PRO A 35 -24.43 -29.89 5.32
CA PRO A 35 -24.54 -29.62 6.76
C PRO A 35 -23.32 -30.15 7.50
N GLY A 36 -22.75 -29.34 8.38
CA GLY A 36 -21.51 -29.63 9.09
C GLY A 36 -21.67 -30.53 10.32
N SER A 37 -22.76 -31.30 10.40
CA SER A 37 -23.13 -32.05 11.60
C SER A 37 -22.11 -33.14 11.95
N THR A 38 -21.12 -32.80 12.77
CA THR A 38 -20.50 -33.74 13.70
C THR A 38 -21.20 -33.58 15.03
N ALA A 39 -21.85 -34.65 15.49
CA ALA A 39 -22.52 -34.74 16.78
C ALA A 39 -21.66 -34.17 17.93
N GLN A 40 -21.96 -32.95 18.37
CA GLN A 40 -21.58 -32.46 19.69
C GLN A 40 -22.86 -32.13 20.44
N SER A 41 -23.29 -33.10 21.25
CA SER A 41 -24.54 -33.16 22.00
C SER A 41 -24.74 -32.07 23.08
N ASN A 42 -23.95 -31.00 23.08
CA ASN A 42 -23.93 -29.98 24.13
C ASN A 42 -24.09 -28.53 23.62
N ARG A 43 -24.37 -28.29 22.34
CA ARG A 43 -24.59 -26.92 21.83
C ARG A 43 -26.06 -26.55 21.81
N ARG A 44 -26.36 -25.29 22.15
CA ARG A 44 -27.69 -24.72 21.88
C ARG A 44 -27.82 -24.58 20.35
N PRO A 45 -28.89 -25.11 19.75
CA PRO A 45 -29.12 -25.02 18.30
C PRO A 45 -29.08 -23.58 17.75
N ASP A 46 -29.35 -22.59 18.61
CA ASP A 46 -29.55 -21.19 18.23
C ASP A 46 -28.26 -20.35 18.22
N GLU A 47 -27.08 -20.93 18.47
CA GLU A 47 -25.82 -20.17 18.65
C GLU A 47 -24.83 -20.29 17.48
N ALA A 48 -24.82 -21.40 16.74
CA ALA A 48 -23.91 -21.58 15.61
C ALA A 48 -24.40 -22.58 14.55
N ILE A 49 -24.03 -22.33 13.29
CA ILE A 49 -24.20 -23.24 12.15
C ILE A 49 -22.81 -23.65 11.65
N PHE A 50 -22.67 -24.91 11.25
CA PHE A 50 -21.47 -25.44 10.62
C PHE A 50 -21.80 -25.92 9.22
N ILE A 51 -20.98 -25.56 8.24
CA ILE A 51 -21.19 -25.94 6.84
C ILE A 51 -19.91 -26.53 6.32
N ARG A 52 -19.97 -27.73 5.77
CA ARG A 52 -18.85 -28.31 5.03
C ARG A 52 -18.89 -27.76 3.60
N ALA A 53 -17.79 -27.17 3.16
CA ALA A 53 -17.59 -26.62 1.83
C ALA A 53 -16.36 -27.29 1.19
N GLY A 54 -16.59 -28.32 0.38
CA GLY A 54 -15.52 -29.23 -0.05
C GLY A 54 -14.85 -29.90 1.15
N ASP A 55 -13.54 -29.70 1.27
CA ASP A 55 -12.71 -30.19 2.37
C ASP A 55 -12.62 -29.22 3.55
N ARG A 56 -13.24 -28.04 3.46
CA ARG A 56 -13.19 -26.99 4.50
C ARG A 56 -14.43 -27.02 5.38
N LEU A 57 -14.26 -26.68 6.65
CA LEU A 57 -15.37 -26.44 7.58
C LEU A 57 -15.56 -24.95 7.79
N MET A 58 -16.74 -24.44 7.46
CA MET A 58 -17.16 -23.07 7.73
C MET A 58 -17.98 -23.03 9.02
N ALA A 59 -17.78 -21.99 9.82
CA ALA A 59 -18.57 -21.70 11.01
C ALA A 59 -19.27 -20.35 10.86
N VAL A 60 -20.55 -20.31 11.24
CA VAL A 60 -21.37 -19.11 11.36
C VAL A 60 -21.86 -19.04 12.80
N MET A 61 -21.42 -18.05 13.57
CA MET A 61 -21.81 -17.88 14.98
C MET A 61 -22.62 -16.61 15.14
N SER A 62 -23.71 -16.66 15.91
CA SER A 62 -24.52 -15.48 16.21
C SER A 62 -24.13 -14.87 17.55
N LEU A 63 -23.89 -13.56 17.58
CA LEU A 63 -23.65 -12.81 18.80
C LEU A 63 -24.72 -11.70 18.95
N PRO A 64 -25.48 -11.70 20.07
CA PRO A 64 -26.48 -10.67 20.38
C PRO A 64 -25.84 -9.43 20.97
N ALA A 65 -24.82 -8.90 20.31
CA ALA A 65 -24.15 -7.67 20.68
C ALA A 65 -23.63 -6.93 19.44
N PRO A 66 -23.61 -5.59 19.45
CA PRO A 66 -22.95 -4.83 18.42
C PRO A 66 -21.42 -5.02 18.52
N ILE A 67 -20.75 -5.00 17.36
CA ILE A 67 -19.29 -4.94 17.31
C ILE A 67 -18.83 -3.55 17.78
N PRO A 68 -17.75 -3.43 18.58
CA PRO A 68 -17.12 -2.14 18.87
C PRO A 68 -16.66 -1.46 17.58
N ILE A 69 -17.00 -0.18 17.40
CA ILE A 69 -16.81 0.53 16.14
C ILE A 69 -15.87 1.71 16.30
N ASP A 70 -14.94 1.83 15.35
CA ASP A 70 -14.33 3.11 15.01
C ASP A 70 -15.15 3.76 13.89
N LEU A 71 -15.81 4.88 14.19
CA LEU A 71 -16.66 5.58 13.22
C LEU A 71 -15.87 6.08 12.00
N GLN A 72 -14.54 6.25 12.09
CA GLN A 72 -13.71 6.71 10.98
C GLN A 72 -13.69 5.70 9.82
N ASP A 73 -13.66 4.39 10.13
CA ASP A 73 -13.66 3.34 9.11
C ASP A 73 -15.00 3.27 8.37
N TRP A 74 -16.10 3.51 9.07
CA TRP A 74 -17.45 3.53 8.48
C TRP A 74 -17.74 4.80 7.70
N GLN A 75 -17.22 5.94 8.16
CA GLN A 75 -17.29 7.19 7.40
C GLN A 75 -16.62 7.04 6.03
N ARG A 76 -15.55 6.26 5.93
CA ARG A 76 -14.90 5.95 4.66
C ARG A 76 -15.79 5.12 3.72
N ALA A 77 -16.53 4.16 4.26
CA ALA A 77 -17.45 3.33 3.48
C ALA A 77 -18.62 4.13 2.88
N THR A 78 -18.99 5.28 3.46
CA THR A 78 -20.04 6.17 2.90
C THR A 78 -19.78 6.63 1.47
N ARG A 79 -18.54 6.54 0.99
CA ARG A 79 -18.15 6.90 -0.38
C ARG A 79 -18.77 5.98 -1.44
N HIS A 80 -19.00 4.71 -1.11
CA HIS A 80 -19.62 3.72 -2.02
C HIS A 80 -20.88 3.10 -1.44
N TRP A 81 -21.16 3.31 -0.15
CA TRP A 81 -22.34 2.86 0.57
C TRP A 81 -22.88 3.99 1.45
N PRO A 82 -23.71 4.90 0.93
CA PRO A 82 -24.17 6.11 1.64
C PRO A 82 -24.81 5.83 3.02
N GLU A 83 -25.49 4.69 3.17
CA GLU A 83 -26.19 4.28 4.40
C GLU A 83 -25.26 3.61 5.44
N ALA A 84 -23.95 3.50 5.20
CA ALA A 84 -23.02 2.78 6.07
C ALA A 84 -23.05 3.25 7.53
N LEU A 85 -23.14 4.57 7.77
CA LEU A 85 -23.20 5.12 9.13
C LEU A 85 -24.53 4.82 9.83
N GLU A 86 -25.65 4.79 9.11
CA GLU A 86 -26.94 4.38 9.67
C GLU A 86 -26.94 2.89 10.01
N ALA A 87 -26.41 2.06 9.10
CA ALA A 87 -26.29 0.63 9.31
C ALA A 87 -25.47 0.29 10.55
N VAL A 88 -24.32 0.96 10.73
CA VAL A 88 -23.42 0.70 11.87
C VAL A 88 -23.87 1.32 13.18
N THR A 89 -24.77 2.29 13.17
CA THR A 89 -25.32 2.86 14.41
C THR A 89 -26.58 2.15 14.87
N SER A 90 -27.25 1.43 13.96
CA SER A 90 -28.51 0.74 14.23
C SER A 90 -28.38 -0.77 14.46
N HIS A 91 -27.25 -1.41 14.12
CA HIS A 91 -27.04 -2.83 14.39
C HIS A 91 -26.97 -3.09 15.91
N GLN A 92 -27.50 -4.24 16.33
CA GLN A 92 -27.46 -4.68 17.73
C GLN A 92 -26.87 -6.09 17.87
N ALA A 93 -26.57 -6.73 16.74
CA ALA A 93 -26.04 -8.07 16.68
C ALA A 93 -25.11 -8.22 15.47
N HIS A 94 -24.36 -9.32 15.47
CA HIS A 94 -23.57 -9.71 14.31
C HIS A 94 -23.42 -11.23 14.21
N LEU A 95 -23.23 -11.70 12.97
CA LEU A 95 -22.73 -13.04 12.71
C LEU A 95 -21.23 -13.00 12.50
N VAL A 96 -20.52 -13.97 13.06
CA VAL A 96 -19.10 -14.22 12.78
C VAL A 96 -19.03 -15.37 11.80
N VAL A 97 -18.45 -15.13 10.63
CA VAL A 97 -18.28 -16.11 9.56
C VAL A 97 -16.80 -16.38 9.36
N SER A 98 -16.38 -17.64 9.50
CA SER A 98 -14.98 -18.02 9.39
C SER A 98 -14.80 -19.43 8.81
N SER A 99 -13.69 -19.63 8.09
CA SER A 99 -13.18 -20.94 7.74
C SER A 99 -12.34 -21.50 8.89
N LEU A 100 -12.59 -22.74 9.30
CA LEU A 100 -11.89 -23.41 10.40
C LEU A 100 -10.73 -24.31 9.91
N GLY A 101 -10.38 -24.25 8.62
CA GLY A 101 -9.35 -25.09 8.02
C GLY A 101 -9.88 -26.42 7.47
N SER A 102 -8.96 -27.33 7.13
CA SER A 102 -9.30 -28.63 6.55
C SER A 102 -10.02 -29.53 7.57
N ALA A 103 -11.08 -30.20 7.11
CA ALA A 103 -11.85 -31.14 7.91
C ALA A 103 -11.19 -32.53 8.03
N SER A 104 -10.01 -32.74 7.42
CA SER A 104 -9.23 -33.99 7.53
C SER A 104 -8.15 -33.91 8.62
N GLU A 105 -8.13 -34.88 9.52
CA GLU A 105 -7.06 -35.05 10.50
C GLU A 105 -5.71 -35.33 9.81
N GLY A 106 -4.65 -34.58 10.16
CA GLY A 106 -3.27 -35.08 10.04
C GLY A 106 -2.27 -34.32 9.16
N ALA A 107 -2.63 -33.22 8.49
CA ALA A 107 -1.64 -32.31 7.91
C ALA A 107 -2.27 -30.93 7.78
N GLU A 108 -1.71 -29.91 8.45
CA GLU A 108 -2.05 -28.52 8.15
C GLU A 108 -1.35 -28.16 6.84
N PRO A 109 -2.04 -28.04 5.69
CA PRO A 109 -1.46 -27.31 4.58
C PRO A 109 -1.33 -25.85 5.04
N PRO A 110 -0.37 -25.07 4.51
CA PRO A 110 -0.35 -23.64 4.76
C PRO A 110 -1.74 -23.05 4.47
N LEU A 111 -2.21 -22.14 5.35
CA LEU A 111 -3.48 -21.44 5.21
C LEU A 111 -3.61 -20.87 3.78
N ASP A 112 -4.48 -21.49 2.97
CA ASP A 112 -4.85 -20.94 1.67
C ASP A 112 -5.83 -19.78 1.89
N VAL A 113 -5.28 -18.59 2.15
CA VAL A 113 -6.03 -17.35 2.39
C VAL A 113 -6.98 -17.05 1.24
N MET A 114 -6.58 -17.39 0.01
CA MET A 114 -7.43 -17.23 -1.17
C MET A 114 -8.65 -18.12 -1.08
N GLN A 115 -8.46 -19.42 -0.82
CA GLN A 115 -9.57 -20.35 -0.68
C GLN A 115 -10.49 -19.93 0.48
N ASP A 116 -9.93 -19.49 1.61
CA ASP A 116 -10.73 -19.03 2.75
C ASP A 116 -11.54 -17.76 2.43
N ALA A 117 -10.95 -16.80 1.70
CA ALA A 117 -11.68 -15.62 1.23
C ALA A 117 -12.81 -16.00 0.27
N ARG A 118 -12.55 -16.89 -0.71
CA ARG A 118 -13.57 -17.39 -1.65
C ARG A 118 -14.76 -18.04 -0.93
N LEU A 119 -14.46 -18.95 -0.01
CA LEU A 119 -15.48 -19.64 0.78
C LEU A 119 -16.26 -18.68 1.67
N THR A 120 -15.58 -17.74 2.31
CA THR A 120 -16.23 -16.74 3.17
C THR A 120 -17.10 -15.78 2.34
N THR A 121 -16.64 -15.34 1.16
CA THR A 121 -17.45 -14.54 0.23
C THR A 121 -18.74 -15.27 -0.14
N ALA A 122 -18.65 -16.54 -0.54
CA ALA A 122 -19.78 -17.38 -0.91
C ALA A 122 -20.74 -17.59 0.27
N ALA A 123 -20.22 -17.97 1.45
CA ALA A 123 -21.01 -18.20 2.66
C ALA A 123 -21.78 -16.95 3.08
N VAL A 124 -21.12 -15.79 3.12
CA VAL A 124 -21.75 -14.51 3.46
C VAL A 124 -22.79 -14.11 2.40
N GLY A 125 -22.51 -14.34 1.12
CA GLY A 125 -23.49 -14.11 0.05
C GLY A 125 -24.77 -14.95 0.22
N GLY A 126 -24.64 -16.23 0.57
CA GLY A 126 -25.76 -17.10 0.90
C GLY A 126 -26.51 -16.65 2.16
N LEU A 127 -25.78 -16.21 3.20
CA LEU A 127 -26.38 -15.66 4.41
C LEU A 127 -27.22 -14.42 4.13
N ILE A 128 -26.72 -13.49 3.32
CA ILE A 128 -27.46 -12.28 2.95
C ILE A 128 -28.75 -12.61 2.20
N GLU A 129 -28.71 -13.60 1.28
CA GLU A 129 -29.90 -14.02 0.54
C GLU A 129 -30.97 -14.66 1.45
N VAL A 130 -30.55 -15.43 2.46
CA VAL A 130 -31.50 -16.07 3.40
C VAL A 130 -31.93 -15.11 4.53
N LEU A 131 -31.10 -14.12 4.86
CA LEU A 131 -31.34 -13.12 5.89
C LEU A 131 -31.39 -11.71 5.28
N PRO A 132 -32.56 -11.27 4.76
CA PRO A 132 -32.70 -9.92 4.21
C PRO A 132 -32.53 -8.80 5.25
N ALA A 133 -32.43 -9.13 6.54
CA ALA A 133 -32.11 -8.21 7.63
C ALA A 133 -30.61 -7.84 7.74
N CYS A 134 -29.75 -8.43 6.90
CA CYS A 134 -28.33 -8.08 6.81
C CYS A 134 -28.16 -6.61 6.42
N LEU A 135 -27.56 -5.83 7.31
CA LEU A 135 -27.30 -4.40 7.07
C LEU A 135 -26.03 -4.21 6.25
N GLY A 136 -25.02 -5.05 6.45
CA GLY A 136 -23.75 -4.98 5.74
C GLY A 136 -22.74 -5.99 6.27
N VAL A 137 -21.55 -5.95 5.70
CA VAL A 137 -20.45 -6.86 6.04
C VAL A 137 -19.23 -6.04 6.41
N LEU A 138 -18.58 -6.41 7.51
CA LEU A 138 -17.35 -5.81 8.01
C LEU A 138 -16.25 -6.88 8.02
N TRP A 139 -15.10 -6.57 7.45
CA TRP A 139 -13.94 -7.44 7.47
C TRP A 139 -12.74 -6.76 8.10
N GLN A 140 -12.03 -7.49 8.96
CA GLN A 140 -10.92 -7.00 9.79
C GLN A 140 -11.20 -5.74 10.62
N GLY A 141 -12.48 -5.40 10.83
CA GLY A 141 -12.87 -4.13 11.45
C GLY A 141 -12.62 -2.90 10.59
N LYS A 142 -12.24 -3.05 9.31
CA LYS A 142 -11.66 -1.98 8.48
C LYS A 142 -12.36 -1.79 7.14
N VAL A 143 -12.78 -2.90 6.52
CA VAL A 143 -13.40 -2.89 5.20
C VAL A 143 -14.87 -3.20 5.36
N ALA A 144 -15.73 -2.21 5.11
CA ALA A 144 -17.18 -2.34 5.20
C ALA A 144 -17.82 -2.30 3.81
N ARG A 145 -18.80 -3.18 3.57
CA ARG A 145 -19.55 -3.27 2.30
C ARG A 145 -21.04 -3.39 2.59
N SER A 146 -21.87 -2.81 1.72
CA SER A 146 -23.31 -3.00 1.80
C SER A 146 -23.66 -4.47 1.55
N SER A 147 -24.75 -4.94 2.15
CA SER A 147 -25.26 -6.30 1.93
C SER A 147 -25.59 -6.54 0.45
N ALA A 148 -26.20 -5.56 -0.22
CA ALA A 148 -26.52 -5.64 -1.64
C ALA A 148 -25.27 -5.81 -2.53
N HIS A 149 -24.21 -5.04 -2.28
CA HIS A 149 -22.98 -5.16 -3.07
C HIS A 149 -22.30 -6.52 -2.83
N TRP A 150 -22.25 -6.99 -1.58
CA TRP A 150 -21.72 -8.30 -1.26
C TRP A 150 -22.53 -9.44 -1.88
N GLU A 151 -23.87 -9.36 -1.82
CA GLU A 151 -24.75 -10.36 -2.41
C GLU A 151 -24.49 -10.50 -3.91
N GLU A 152 -24.37 -9.40 -4.64
CA GLU A 152 -24.12 -9.45 -6.08
C GLU A 152 -22.70 -9.95 -6.39
N ALA A 153 -21.68 -9.34 -5.78
CA ALA A 153 -20.29 -9.71 -6.03
C ALA A 153 -19.99 -11.16 -5.64
N SER A 154 -20.64 -11.68 -4.59
CA SER A 154 -20.45 -13.07 -4.14
C SER A 154 -20.85 -14.12 -5.17
N ARG A 155 -21.68 -13.81 -6.17
CA ARG A 155 -21.98 -14.73 -7.29
C ARG A 155 -20.72 -15.18 -8.02
N ARG A 156 -19.69 -14.31 -8.05
CA ARG A 156 -18.37 -14.57 -8.66
C ARG A 156 -17.32 -15.03 -7.64
N ALA A 157 -17.72 -15.51 -6.45
CA ALA A 157 -16.79 -15.90 -5.38
C ALA A 157 -15.68 -16.84 -5.85
N PHE A 158 -15.93 -17.73 -6.82
CA PHE A 158 -14.94 -18.70 -7.31
C PHE A 158 -14.38 -18.37 -8.71
N ALA A 159 -14.66 -17.18 -9.25
CA ALA A 159 -14.09 -16.75 -10.51
C ALA A 159 -12.55 -16.66 -10.42
N PRO A 160 -11.82 -16.92 -11.52
CA PRO A 160 -10.38 -16.67 -11.57
C PRO A 160 -10.10 -15.16 -11.52
N ALA A 161 -8.85 -14.79 -11.20
CA ALA A 161 -8.43 -13.40 -11.37
C ALA A 161 -8.48 -13.00 -12.87
N PRO A 162 -8.86 -11.75 -13.20
CA PRO A 162 -9.17 -10.64 -12.29
C PRO A 162 -10.62 -10.60 -11.79
N ASP A 163 -11.47 -11.53 -12.23
CA ASP A 163 -12.92 -11.51 -11.98
C ASP A 163 -13.33 -12.02 -10.59
N HIS A 164 -12.39 -12.40 -9.73
CA HIS A 164 -12.69 -12.69 -8.33
C HIS A 164 -12.98 -11.38 -7.57
N PRO A 165 -13.99 -11.31 -6.67
CA PRO A 165 -14.41 -10.08 -6.04
C PRO A 165 -13.48 -9.62 -4.88
N PHE A 166 -12.19 -9.37 -5.15
CA PHE A 166 -11.24 -8.87 -4.15
C PHE A 166 -11.61 -7.48 -3.62
N GLU A 167 -12.40 -6.72 -4.37
CA GLU A 167 -12.98 -5.43 -3.96
C GLU A 167 -13.80 -5.53 -2.67
N LEU A 168 -14.32 -6.71 -2.30
CA LEU A 168 -15.02 -6.92 -1.03
C LEU A 168 -14.09 -6.91 0.18
N TRP A 169 -12.81 -7.20 -0.03
CA TRP A 169 -11.80 -7.43 1.00
C TRP A 169 -10.77 -6.30 1.07
N ILE A 170 -10.76 -5.38 0.12
CA ILE A 170 -9.74 -4.34 0.01
C ILE A 170 -10.42 -2.99 -0.14
N GLU A 171 -10.06 -2.04 0.72
CA GLU A 171 -10.50 -0.64 0.60
C GLU A 171 -9.40 0.20 -0.03
N THR A 172 -9.73 0.92 -1.11
CA THR A 172 -8.84 1.92 -1.71
C THR A 172 -9.08 3.29 -1.10
N ILE A 173 -8.08 3.80 -0.38
CA ILE A 173 -8.12 5.07 0.34
C ILE A 173 -7.39 6.13 -0.48
N PHE A 174 -8.14 7.04 -1.09
CA PHE A 174 -7.56 8.18 -1.80
C PHE A 174 -7.05 9.25 -0.84
N TYR A 175 -5.88 9.80 -1.15
CA TYR A 175 -5.28 10.91 -0.43
C TYR A 175 -4.71 11.93 -1.40
N ARG A 176 -4.68 13.19 -0.98
CA ARG A 176 -4.00 14.24 -1.73
C ARG A 176 -2.59 14.48 -1.17
N SER A 177 -1.65 14.60 -2.08
CA SER A 177 -0.24 14.87 -1.84
C SER A 177 0.18 16.05 -2.72
N GLY A 178 0.13 17.26 -2.17
CA GLY A 178 0.27 18.48 -2.98
C GLY A 178 -0.81 18.57 -4.07
N ASN A 179 -0.38 18.59 -5.34
CA ASN A 179 -1.30 18.59 -6.49
C ASN A 179 -1.67 17.18 -6.97
N SER A 180 -0.99 16.16 -6.45
CA SER A 180 -1.11 14.77 -6.87
C SER A 180 -2.22 14.07 -6.09
N LEU A 181 -2.91 13.16 -6.75
CA LEU A 181 -3.82 12.22 -6.11
C LEU A 181 -3.11 10.88 -5.97
N GLY A 182 -3.20 10.29 -4.79
CA GLY A 182 -2.66 8.97 -4.50
C GLY A 182 -3.74 8.07 -3.91
N ALA A 183 -3.39 6.80 -3.79
CA ALA A 183 -4.19 5.76 -3.18
C ALA A 183 -3.34 4.86 -2.28
N TYR A 184 -3.94 4.44 -1.18
CA TYR A 184 -3.38 3.47 -0.25
C TYR A 184 -4.43 2.38 -0.03
N THR A 185 -4.03 1.11 -0.06
CA THR A 185 -4.98 0.03 0.23
C THR A 185 -5.03 -0.27 1.71
N GLU A 186 -6.20 -0.70 2.18
CA GLU A 186 -6.33 -1.37 3.46
C GLU A 186 -6.98 -2.73 3.25
N GLY A 187 -6.30 -3.79 3.70
CA GLY A 187 -6.78 -5.16 3.60
C GLY A 187 -5.92 -6.08 2.75
N LEU A 188 -5.20 -5.55 1.77
CA LEU A 188 -4.41 -6.38 0.87
C LEU A 188 -3.32 -7.15 1.62
N SER A 189 -2.84 -6.61 2.74
CA SER A 189 -1.85 -7.26 3.60
C SER A 189 -2.30 -8.62 4.16
N ALA A 190 -3.60 -8.91 4.22
CA ALA A 190 -4.08 -10.23 4.61
C ALA A 190 -3.72 -11.31 3.56
N PHE A 191 -3.61 -10.93 2.29
CA PHE A 191 -3.34 -11.84 1.17
C PHE A 191 -1.84 -11.95 0.87
N ILE A 192 -1.12 -10.82 0.92
CA ILE A 192 0.28 -10.75 0.45
C ILE A 192 1.23 -10.16 1.49
N GLY A 193 0.79 -9.90 2.72
CA GLY A 193 1.62 -9.35 3.80
C GLY A 193 1.97 -7.87 3.66
N ARG A 194 1.48 -7.16 2.63
CA ARG A 194 1.76 -5.75 2.34
C ARG A 194 0.55 -5.04 1.78
N GLU A 195 0.46 -3.73 2.00
CA GLU A 195 -0.50 -2.85 1.32
C GLU A 195 0.12 -2.22 0.08
N ILE A 196 -0.71 -1.71 -0.84
CA ILE A 196 -0.27 -0.87 -1.94
C ILE A 196 -0.25 0.59 -1.48
N GLU A 197 0.81 1.30 -1.84
CA GLU A 197 0.86 2.77 -1.80
C GLU A 197 1.22 3.28 -3.19
N PHE A 198 0.27 3.93 -3.85
CA PHE A 198 0.37 4.39 -5.21
C PHE A 198 0.14 5.89 -5.30
N GLU A 199 0.98 6.58 -6.06
CA GLU A 199 0.86 8.01 -6.30
C GLU A 199 1.43 8.32 -7.67
N VAL A 200 0.59 8.88 -8.54
CA VAL A 200 0.95 9.30 -9.89
C VAL A 200 0.15 10.54 -10.26
N ASP A 201 0.86 11.53 -10.77
CA ASP A 201 0.28 12.80 -11.20
C ASP A 201 -0.56 12.68 -12.48
N GLY A 202 -1.53 13.59 -12.61
CA GLY A 202 -2.36 13.71 -13.80
C GLY A 202 -3.38 12.59 -13.99
N LEU A 203 -3.46 11.63 -13.07
CA LEU A 203 -4.54 10.66 -13.02
C LEU A 203 -5.67 11.16 -12.14
N ASP A 204 -6.89 11.00 -12.63
CA ASP A 204 -8.09 11.17 -11.81
C ASP A 204 -8.30 9.98 -10.86
N GLN A 205 -9.28 10.11 -9.98
CA GLN A 205 -9.58 9.09 -8.98
C GLN A 205 -9.95 7.74 -9.59
N GLU A 206 -10.67 7.75 -10.72
CA GLU A 206 -11.13 6.53 -11.40
C GLU A 206 -9.97 5.77 -12.03
N ALA A 207 -9.04 6.48 -12.69
CA ALA A 207 -7.83 5.90 -13.25
C ALA A 207 -6.91 5.35 -12.17
N ILE A 208 -6.80 6.03 -11.01
CA ILE A 208 -6.07 5.50 -9.86
C ILE A 208 -6.72 4.22 -9.34
N ALA A 209 -8.04 4.23 -9.13
CA ALA A 209 -8.79 3.07 -8.65
C ALA A 209 -8.54 1.84 -9.53
N ARG A 210 -8.77 1.97 -10.85
CA ARG A 210 -8.55 0.88 -11.81
C ARG A 210 -7.13 0.31 -11.75
N ARG A 211 -6.12 1.18 -11.67
CA ARG A 211 -4.72 0.74 -11.60
C ARG A 211 -4.39 0.03 -10.30
N VAL A 212 -4.89 0.52 -9.16
CA VAL A 212 -4.69 -0.11 -7.85
C VAL A 212 -5.42 -1.45 -7.80
N ASP A 213 -6.65 -1.53 -8.28
CA ASP A 213 -7.45 -2.75 -8.29
C ASP A 213 -6.84 -3.82 -9.21
N ALA A 214 -6.38 -3.41 -10.40
CA ALA A 214 -5.65 -4.31 -11.31
C ALA A 214 -4.34 -4.81 -10.67
N PHE A 215 -3.62 -3.94 -9.95
CA PHE A 215 -2.37 -4.32 -9.31
C PHE A 215 -2.59 -5.23 -8.09
N ALA A 216 -3.60 -4.95 -7.27
CA ALA A 216 -4.01 -5.82 -6.18
C ALA A 216 -4.38 -7.21 -6.72
N SER A 217 -5.21 -7.26 -7.77
CA SER A 217 -5.59 -8.51 -8.43
C SER A 217 -4.38 -9.28 -8.97
N TYR A 218 -3.42 -8.59 -9.60
CA TYR A 218 -2.16 -9.18 -10.06
C TYR A 218 -1.35 -9.77 -8.90
N LEU A 219 -1.14 -9.00 -7.82
CA LEU A 219 -0.34 -9.43 -6.67
C LEU A 219 -0.99 -10.61 -5.95
N ILE A 220 -2.31 -10.63 -5.85
CA ILE A 220 -3.04 -11.73 -5.24
C ILE A 220 -2.95 -12.99 -6.10
N ALA A 221 -3.05 -12.86 -7.43
CA ALA A 221 -2.99 -14.01 -8.34
C ALA A 221 -1.60 -14.61 -8.45
N ASN A 222 -0.54 -13.78 -8.42
CA ASN A 222 0.84 -14.21 -8.65
C ASN A 222 1.65 -14.34 -7.36
N GLY A 223 1.14 -13.80 -6.25
CA GLY A 223 1.91 -13.62 -5.01
C GLY A 223 2.98 -12.55 -5.14
N ILE A 224 3.72 -12.36 -4.04
CA ILE A 224 5.03 -11.70 -4.05
C ILE A 224 6.03 -12.83 -3.80
N ASP A 225 6.84 -13.17 -4.80
CA ASP A 225 7.88 -14.17 -4.62
C ASP A 225 9.10 -13.59 -3.89
N GLU A 226 9.92 -14.46 -3.29
CA GLU A 226 11.21 -14.04 -2.68
C GLU A 226 12.15 -13.38 -3.70
N ASN A 227 11.90 -13.57 -5.00
CA ASN A 227 12.64 -12.98 -6.11
C ASN A 227 12.01 -11.67 -6.63
N THR A 228 11.06 -11.08 -5.90
CA THR A 228 10.51 -9.80 -6.28
C THR A 228 11.56 -8.73 -5.97
N GLU A 229 12.21 -8.24 -7.02
CA GLU A 229 13.33 -7.31 -6.95
C GLU A 229 12.86 -5.88 -7.14
N ASP A 230 13.26 -5.01 -6.22
CA ASP A 230 13.02 -3.58 -6.33
C ASP A 230 13.64 -3.03 -7.61
N GLY A 231 12.85 -2.26 -8.37
CA GLY A 231 13.32 -1.62 -9.59
C GLY A 231 13.28 -2.51 -10.85
N LYS A 232 12.96 -3.80 -10.73
CA LYS A 232 12.78 -4.70 -11.88
C LYS A 232 11.51 -4.36 -12.66
N VAL A 233 11.58 -4.49 -13.99
CA VAL A 233 10.43 -4.32 -14.87
C VAL A 233 9.68 -5.63 -15.00
N TYR A 234 8.42 -5.62 -14.61
CA TYR A 234 7.45 -6.70 -14.77
C TYR A 234 6.56 -6.40 -15.97
N ARG A 235 6.10 -7.46 -16.64
CA ARG A 235 5.21 -7.36 -17.80
C ARG A 235 3.88 -7.99 -17.44
N ASP A 236 2.83 -7.18 -17.52
CA ASP A 236 1.45 -7.65 -17.49
C ASP A 236 0.81 -7.39 -18.86
N HIS A 237 -0.02 -8.34 -19.31
CA HIS A 237 -0.75 -8.23 -20.57
C HIS A 237 -2.14 -7.59 -20.40
N GLY A 238 -2.52 -7.24 -19.16
CA GLY A 238 -3.75 -6.54 -18.82
C GLY A 238 -3.56 -5.04 -18.61
N GLU A 239 -4.43 -4.47 -17.77
CA GLU A 239 -4.53 -3.03 -17.48
C GLU A 239 -3.25 -2.39 -16.90
N LEU A 240 -2.35 -3.19 -16.30
CA LEU A 240 -1.13 -2.64 -15.71
C LEU A 240 -0.05 -2.37 -16.76
N GLY A 241 -0.07 -3.11 -17.87
CA GLY A 241 1.01 -3.13 -18.85
C GLY A 241 2.36 -3.46 -18.20
N ASN A 242 3.43 -2.82 -18.69
CA ASN A 242 4.72 -2.93 -18.00
C ASN A 242 4.70 -2.04 -16.75
N PHE A 243 5.22 -2.56 -15.64
CA PHE A 243 5.35 -1.82 -14.39
C PHE A 243 6.67 -2.15 -13.68
N ILE A 244 7.07 -1.26 -12.78
CA ILE A 244 8.18 -1.45 -11.85
C ILE A 244 7.60 -1.45 -10.44
N LEU A 245 8.09 -2.34 -9.60
CA LEU A 245 7.68 -2.54 -8.21
C LEU A 245 8.81 -2.08 -7.26
N TRP A 246 8.42 -1.51 -6.12
CA TRP A 246 9.33 -1.23 -5.00
C TRP A 246 8.71 -1.57 -3.66
N HIS A 247 9.46 -2.27 -2.82
CA HIS A 247 9.16 -2.46 -1.40
C HIS A 247 9.55 -1.20 -0.63
N ARG A 248 8.63 -0.68 0.19
CA ARG A 248 8.87 0.53 1.00
C ARG A 248 8.22 0.41 2.37
N MET A 249 8.56 1.35 3.26
CA MET A 249 7.72 1.63 4.42
C MET A 249 6.72 2.73 4.09
N SER A 250 5.49 2.53 4.54
CA SER A 250 4.41 3.49 4.33
C SER A 250 4.69 4.79 5.04
N ARG A 251 4.35 5.89 4.36
CA ARG A 251 4.29 7.23 4.97
C ARG A 251 3.18 7.35 6.02
N PHE A 252 2.22 6.42 6.05
CA PHE A 252 1.02 6.47 6.91
C PHE A 252 1.15 5.67 8.22
N GLY A 253 2.31 5.10 8.53
CA GLY A 253 2.47 4.40 9.82
C GLY A 253 3.56 3.33 9.89
N ALA A 254 4.69 3.50 9.20
CA ALA A 254 5.83 2.57 9.23
C ALA A 254 5.46 1.10 8.96
N ARG A 255 4.40 0.87 8.17
CA ARG A 255 3.97 -0.45 7.73
C ARG A 255 4.59 -0.81 6.38
N PRO A 256 4.92 -2.08 6.12
CA PRO A 256 5.42 -2.50 4.82
C PRO A 256 4.39 -2.27 3.71
N VAL A 257 4.80 -1.58 2.65
CA VAL A 257 4.00 -1.35 1.45
C VAL A 257 4.75 -1.76 0.21
N ILE A 258 4.00 -1.93 -0.87
CA ILE A 258 4.50 -1.98 -2.23
C ILE A 258 4.02 -0.74 -2.96
N SER A 259 4.93 -0.07 -3.64
CA SER A 259 4.59 0.94 -4.63
C SER A 259 4.90 0.42 -6.03
N PHE A 260 4.17 0.91 -7.01
CA PHE A 260 4.41 0.57 -8.40
C PHE A 260 4.29 1.80 -9.28
N SER A 261 4.92 1.74 -10.46
CA SER A 261 4.71 2.74 -11.49
C SER A 261 5.04 2.15 -12.85
N SER A 262 4.54 2.76 -13.92
CA SER A 262 5.00 2.41 -15.27
C SER A 262 6.51 2.64 -15.41
N PRO A 263 7.24 1.88 -16.23
CA PRO A 263 8.65 2.12 -16.54
C PRO A 263 8.90 3.57 -16.92
N LEU A 264 10.09 4.08 -16.61
CA LEU A 264 10.50 5.44 -16.96
C LEU A 264 10.27 5.69 -18.46
N ASN A 265 9.37 6.62 -18.78
CA ASN A 265 9.27 7.17 -20.12
C ASN A 265 10.34 8.27 -20.25
N PRO A 266 11.31 8.14 -21.18
CA PRO A 266 12.32 9.17 -21.40
C PRO A 266 11.71 10.54 -21.73
N ALA A 267 10.50 10.58 -22.29
CA ALA A 267 9.83 11.82 -22.70
C ALA A 267 9.34 12.69 -21.53
N THR A 268 9.13 12.13 -20.33
CA THR A 268 8.57 12.85 -19.17
C THR A 268 9.57 13.01 -18.01
N THR A 269 10.81 12.58 -18.21
CA THR A 269 11.85 12.62 -17.17
C THR A 269 12.70 13.88 -17.34
N LYS A 270 12.90 14.65 -16.26
CA LYS A 270 13.87 15.75 -16.23
C LYS A 270 15.12 15.32 -15.48
N VAL A 271 16.25 15.90 -15.87
CA VAL A 271 17.55 15.68 -15.24
C VAL A 271 17.83 16.86 -14.32
N TYR A 272 18.14 16.58 -13.05
CA TYR A 272 18.42 17.59 -12.05
C TYR A 272 19.80 17.35 -11.44
N PRO A 273 20.60 18.39 -11.17
CA PRO A 273 21.80 18.21 -10.36
C PRO A 273 21.41 17.90 -8.92
N ILE A 274 22.08 16.95 -8.26
CA ILE A 274 21.78 16.56 -6.86
C ILE A 274 21.96 17.79 -5.95
N ILE A 275 23.11 18.47 -6.05
CA ILE A 275 23.34 19.78 -5.44
C ILE A 275 22.92 20.87 -6.44
N PRO A 276 21.97 21.76 -6.10
CA PRO A 276 21.53 22.81 -7.00
C PRO A 276 22.65 23.81 -7.29
N ARG A 277 22.58 24.44 -8.46
CA ARG A 277 23.53 25.49 -8.85
C ARG A 277 23.57 26.65 -7.86
N SER A 278 22.44 26.98 -7.21
CA SER A 278 22.36 28.01 -6.18
C SER A 278 23.21 27.67 -4.95
N ILE A 279 23.24 26.41 -4.50
CA ILE A 279 24.12 25.97 -3.40
C ILE A 279 25.56 25.89 -3.89
N ALA A 280 25.80 25.24 -5.03
CA ALA A 280 27.14 25.05 -5.59
C ALA A 280 27.90 26.36 -5.81
N SER A 281 27.20 27.44 -6.21
CA SER A 281 27.83 28.73 -6.50
C SER A 281 28.02 29.61 -5.27
N ASN A 282 27.39 29.29 -4.14
CA ASN A 282 27.41 30.12 -2.93
C ASN A 282 28.16 29.46 -1.75
N HIS A 283 28.33 28.12 -1.76
CA HIS A 283 28.97 27.42 -0.66
C HIS A 283 30.52 27.47 -0.78
N PRO A 284 31.26 27.99 0.23
CA PRO A 284 32.71 28.20 0.14
C PRO A 284 33.52 26.97 -0.23
N LEU A 285 33.19 25.80 0.35
CA LEU A 285 33.83 24.53 0.02
C LEU A 285 33.61 24.15 -1.46
N LEU A 286 32.38 24.25 -1.97
CA LEU A 286 32.05 23.81 -3.32
C LEU A 286 32.68 24.70 -4.39
N ILE A 287 32.75 26.02 -4.14
CA ILE A 287 33.46 26.96 -5.02
C ILE A 287 34.92 26.54 -5.16
N LEU A 288 35.58 26.22 -4.04
CA LEU A 288 37.00 25.87 -4.04
C LEU A 288 37.25 24.49 -4.69
N LEU A 289 36.39 23.50 -4.43
CA LEU A 289 36.46 22.20 -5.09
C LEU A 289 36.22 22.32 -6.61
N ALA A 290 35.26 23.16 -7.03
CA ALA A 290 34.98 23.40 -8.44
C ALA A 290 36.16 24.05 -9.18
N GLN A 291 36.83 25.03 -8.56
CA GLN A 291 38.05 25.64 -9.10
C GLN A 291 39.19 24.63 -9.32
N LEU A 292 39.22 23.56 -8.52
CA LEU A 292 40.24 22.52 -8.57
C LEU A 292 39.83 21.32 -9.45
N GLY A 293 38.63 21.35 -10.04
CA GLY A 293 38.08 20.23 -10.80
C GLY A 293 37.82 18.98 -9.94
N LEU A 294 37.54 19.19 -8.65
CA LEU A 294 37.18 18.14 -7.70
C LEU A 294 35.66 18.01 -7.50
N PHE A 295 34.87 18.93 -8.07
CA PHE A 295 33.42 18.89 -8.04
C PHE A 295 32.85 19.68 -9.22
N ASP A 296 31.87 19.12 -9.92
CA ASP A 296 31.09 19.83 -10.94
C ASP A 296 29.63 19.38 -10.85
N PRO A 297 28.68 20.26 -10.49
CA PRO A 297 27.27 19.88 -10.39
C PRO A 297 26.66 19.46 -11.73
N ALA A 298 27.29 19.77 -12.87
CA ALA A 298 26.80 19.40 -14.19
C ALA A 298 27.31 18.03 -14.68
N GLN A 299 28.26 17.40 -13.96
CA GLN A 299 28.77 16.09 -14.34
C GLN A 299 27.69 15.00 -14.21
N PRO A 300 27.58 14.05 -15.17
CA PRO A 300 26.52 13.04 -15.19
C PRO A 300 26.32 12.26 -13.88
N GLU A 301 27.40 11.95 -13.18
CA GLU A 301 27.43 11.29 -11.86
C GLU A 301 26.76 12.11 -10.77
N ASN A 302 26.75 13.44 -10.91
CA ASN A 302 26.13 14.39 -9.97
C ASN A 302 24.71 14.78 -10.38
N LEU A 303 24.16 14.10 -11.40
CA LEU A 303 22.80 14.28 -11.88
C LEU A 303 21.90 13.13 -11.44
N VAL A 304 20.64 13.46 -11.19
CA VAL A 304 19.56 12.51 -10.94
C VAL A 304 18.45 12.70 -11.96
N ARG A 305 17.91 11.58 -12.45
CA ARG A 305 16.75 11.55 -13.34
C ARG A 305 15.49 11.42 -12.51
N LEU A 306 14.68 12.47 -12.46
CA LEU A 306 13.45 12.51 -11.68
C LEU A 306 12.26 12.78 -12.60
N ARG A 307 11.09 12.27 -12.22
CA ARG A 307 9.83 12.74 -12.80
C ARG A 307 9.46 14.04 -12.07
N PRO A 308 9.35 15.18 -12.75
CA PRO A 308 9.09 16.48 -12.11
C PRO A 308 7.85 16.49 -11.24
N ASP A 309 6.91 15.60 -11.52
CA ASP A 309 5.56 15.65 -10.99
C ASP A 309 5.43 14.88 -9.64
N HIS A 310 6.27 13.86 -9.39
CA HIS A 310 6.30 13.16 -8.09
C HIS A 310 6.96 13.97 -6.94
N TYR A 311 7.44 15.16 -7.26
CA TYR A 311 8.10 16.06 -6.34
C TYR A 311 7.34 17.37 -6.48
N ILE A 312 6.64 17.82 -5.43
CA ILE A 312 5.82 19.03 -5.51
C ILE A 312 6.67 20.20 -6.03
N SER A 313 6.45 20.52 -7.30
CA SER A 313 6.96 21.68 -8.03
C SER A 313 8.48 21.77 -8.19
N GLU A 314 8.90 22.59 -9.15
CA GLU A 314 10.31 22.98 -9.36
C GLU A 314 10.94 23.74 -8.17
N VAL A 315 10.25 23.80 -7.03
CA VAL A 315 10.82 24.06 -5.71
C VAL A 315 11.32 22.73 -5.17
N ARG A 316 12.62 22.46 -5.36
CA ARG A 316 13.34 21.48 -4.52
C ARG A 316 12.89 21.69 -3.09
N VAL A 317 12.46 20.63 -2.41
CA VAL A 317 11.96 20.73 -1.04
C VAL A 317 13.03 21.50 -0.26
N ALA A 318 12.72 22.72 0.18
CA ALA A 318 13.69 23.62 0.79
C ALA A 318 14.46 22.91 1.92
N LEU A 319 13.81 21.94 2.58
CA LEU A 319 14.37 21.03 3.56
C LEU A 319 15.59 20.22 3.05
N LEU A 320 15.57 19.67 1.82
CA LEU A 320 16.71 18.96 1.25
C LEU A 320 17.88 19.91 1.00
N ASP A 321 17.58 21.08 0.43
CA ASP A 321 18.59 22.10 0.15
C ASP A 321 19.20 22.65 1.46
N ASP A 322 18.39 22.81 2.50
CA ASP A 322 18.79 23.22 3.85
C ASP A 322 19.67 22.14 4.52
N GLU A 323 19.25 20.87 4.49
CA GLU A 323 20.03 19.77 5.08
C GLU A 323 21.33 19.50 4.29
N LEU A 324 21.32 19.64 2.96
CA LEU A 324 22.54 19.61 2.14
C LEU A 324 23.48 20.76 2.55
N THR A 325 22.96 21.98 2.66
CA THR A 325 23.74 23.15 3.09
C THR A 325 24.35 22.94 4.48
N LYS A 326 23.57 22.39 5.41
CA LYS A 326 24.00 22.09 6.78
C LYS A 326 25.05 20.96 6.82
N ALA A 327 24.89 19.92 6.02
CA ALA A 327 25.88 18.85 5.90
C ALA A 327 27.21 19.39 5.34
N LEU A 328 27.15 20.19 4.28
CA LEU A 328 28.33 20.84 3.69
C LEU A 328 29.01 21.82 4.66
N THR A 329 28.23 22.56 5.46
CA THR A 329 28.77 23.46 6.50
C THR A 329 29.45 22.65 7.60
N THR A 330 28.83 21.54 8.03
CA THR A 330 29.43 20.62 9.01
C THR A 330 30.76 20.04 8.52
N MET A 331 30.90 19.78 7.22
CA MET A 331 32.19 19.32 6.66
C MET A 331 33.32 20.36 6.83
N MET A 332 32.98 21.65 6.86
CA MET A 332 33.96 22.73 7.11
C MET A 332 34.36 22.84 8.57
N THR A 333 33.58 22.29 9.50
CA THR A 333 33.91 22.26 10.94
C THR A 333 34.70 21.01 11.33
N VAL A 334 34.88 20.05 10.41
CA VAL A 334 35.69 18.86 10.66
C VAL A 334 37.15 19.27 10.83
N GLU A 335 37.82 18.67 11.82
CA GLU A 335 39.24 18.87 12.10
C GLU A 335 40.08 18.73 10.82
N GLY A 336 41.01 19.68 10.62
CA GLY A 336 41.87 19.75 9.45
C GLY A 336 41.34 20.57 8.26
N TYR A 337 40.03 20.90 8.19
CA TYR A 337 39.52 21.68 7.04
C TYR A 337 40.09 23.10 6.99
N GLY A 338 40.12 23.80 8.12
CA GLY A 338 40.60 25.19 8.16
C GLY A 338 42.06 25.33 7.73
N GLU A 339 42.91 24.37 8.10
CA GLU A 339 44.31 24.31 7.67
C GLU A 339 44.42 24.00 6.17
N ALA A 340 43.70 22.97 5.70
CA ALA A 340 43.69 22.60 4.30
C ALA A 340 43.15 23.71 3.37
N ASP A 341 42.09 24.43 3.77
CA ASP A 341 41.57 25.58 3.04
C ASP A 341 42.60 26.71 2.95
N THR A 342 43.23 27.04 4.09
CA THR A 342 44.27 28.09 4.15
C THR A 342 45.46 27.74 3.25
N ASP A 343 45.94 26.50 3.32
CA ASP A 343 47.08 26.04 2.56
C ASP A 343 46.77 25.89 1.07
N ALA A 344 45.57 25.42 0.73
CA ALA A 344 45.10 25.34 -0.65
C ALA A 344 44.98 26.74 -1.27
N ARG A 345 44.45 27.73 -0.55
CA ARG A 345 44.41 29.13 -1.02
C ARG A 345 45.81 29.71 -1.21
N ARG A 346 46.76 29.37 -0.34
CA ARG A 346 48.17 29.79 -0.48
C ARG A 346 48.83 29.14 -1.70
N ALA A 347 48.54 27.87 -1.96
CA ALA A 347 49.00 27.15 -3.14
C ALA A 347 48.41 27.76 -4.43
N LEU A 348 47.11 28.07 -4.44
CA LEU A 348 46.43 28.77 -5.55
C LEU A 348 47.03 30.15 -5.82
N ALA A 349 47.34 30.93 -4.79
CA ALA A 349 48.00 32.22 -4.95
C ALA A 349 49.39 32.11 -5.62
N ARG A 350 50.05 30.95 -5.46
CA ARG A 350 51.33 30.61 -6.10
C ARG A 350 51.16 29.90 -7.45
N ARG A 351 49.91 29.73 -7.94
CA ARG A 351 49.55 28.97 -9.14
C ARG A 351 49.91 27.48 -9.07
N ASP A 352 50.07 26.92 -7.87
CA ASP A 352 50.31 25.49 -7.65
C ASP A 352 48.98 24.74 -7.52
N MET A 353 48.39 24.43 -8.68
CA MET A 353 47.10 23.72 -8.76
C MET A 353 47.19 22.28 -8.24
N ALA A 354 48.34 21.63 -8.41
CA ALA A 354 48.54 20.24 -8.01
C ALA A 354 48.52 20.12 -6.48
N LEU A 355 49.26 20.99 -5.79
CA LEU A 355 49.29 21.03 -4.34
C LEU A 355 47.92 21.42 -3.76
N ALA A 356 47.28 22.46 -4.32
CA ALA A 356 45.95 22.88 -3.87
C ALA A 356 44.92 21.73 -4.03
N ARG A 357 44.99 20.99 -5.14
CA ARG A 357 44.15 19.81 -5.38
C ARG A 357 44.42 18.70 -4.37
N SER A 358 45.69 18.33 -4.12
CA SER A 358 46.01 17.27 -3.16
C SER A 358 45.58 17.60 -1.74
N LEU A 359 45.66 18.88 -1.36
CA LEU A 359 45.22 19.35 -0.04
C LEU A 359 43.71 19.23 0.14
N LEU A 360 42.91 19.41 -0.90
CA LEU A 360 41.43 19.37 -0.80
C LEU A 360 40.78 18.08 -1.30
N GLU A 361 41.55 17.16 -1.86
CA GLU A 361 41.07 15.85 -2.31
C GLU A 361 40.27 15.08 -1.24
N PRO A 362 40.66 15.05 0.05
CA PRO A 362 39.88 14.37 1.08
C PRO A 362 38.46 14.94 1.25
N TRP A 363 38.28 16.24 1.03
CA TRP A 363 36.96 16.88 1.10
C TRP A 363 36.16 16.68 -0.17
N GLY A 364 36.81 16.65 -1.35
CA GLY A 364 36.18 16.20 -2.60
C GLY A 364 35.54 14.83 -2.43
N LYS A 365 36.30 13.86 -1.89
CA LYS A 365 35.78 12.51 -1.59
C LYS A 365 34.60 12.49 -0.61
N LYS A 366 34.60 13.37 0.40
CA LYS A 366 33.47 13.49 1.34
C LYS A 366 32.21 14.05 0.66
N VAL A 367 32.37 15.01 -0.25
CA VAL A 367 31.28 15.54 -1.07
C VAL A 367 30.76 14.44 -2.00
N ASP A 368 31.63 13.64 -2.62
CA ASP A 368 31.22 12.49 -3.44
C ASP A 368 30.41 11.47 -2.64
N THR A 369 30.83 11.13 -1.42
CA THR A 369 30.08 10.22 -0.54
C THR A 369 28.70 10.78 -0.20
N LEU A 370 28.59 12.08 0.08
CA LEU A 370 27.30 12.74 0.32
C LEU A 370 26.41 12.67 -0.92
N LEU A 371 26.96 12.95 -2.11
CA LEU A 371 26.25 12.87 -3.38
C LEU A 371 25.74 11.46 -3.66
N GLN A 372 26.56 10.43 -3.43
CA GLN A 372 26.16 9.03 -3.59
C GLN A 372 25.04 8.64 -2.61
N ALA A 373 25.12 9.08 -1.34
CA ALA A 373 24.06 8.84 -0.37
C ALA A 373 22.75 9.53 -0.77
N CYS A 374 22.82 10.78 -1.23
CA CYS A 374 21.67 11.50 -1.76
C CYS A 374 21.11 10.83 -3.02
N GLN A 375 21.97 10.41 -3.95
CA GLN A 375 21.57 9.73 -5.18
C GLN A 375 20.85 8.41 -4.88
N LEU A 376 21.42 7.61 -3.98
CA LEU A 376 20.82 6.36 -3.53
C LEU A 376 19.45 6.62 -2.91
N GLY A 377 19.36 7.56 -1.98
CA GLY A 377 18.10 7.84 -1.32
C GLY A 377 17.05 8.50 -2.24
N LEU A 378 17.47 9.33 -3.20
CA LEU A 378 16.61 9.88 -4.26
C LEU A 378 16.09 8.76 -5.17
N HIS A 379 16.93 7.79 -5.50
CA HIS A 379 16.59 6.64 -6.34
C HIS A 379 15.63 5.68 -5.64
N LEU A 380 15.89 5.38 -4.36
CA LEU A 380 15.05 4.53 -3.53
C LEU A 380 13.73 5.22 -3.14
N ARG A 381 13.65 6.55 -3.30
CA ARG A 381 12.59 7.42 -2.75
C ARG A 381 12.47 7.30 -1.22
N ASP A 382 13.55 6.91 -0.55
CA ASP A 382 13.63 6.63 0.90
C ASP A 382 14.22 7.78 1.72
N ILE A 383 14.67 8.87 1.07
CA ILE A 383 14.99 10.08 1.83
C ILE A 383 13.67 10.70 2.27
N HIS A 384 13.42 10.65 3.59
CA HIS A 384 12.33 11.36 4.28
C HIS A 384 12.29 12.89 4.02
N LEU A 385 13.16 13.44 3.18
CA LEU A 385 13.15 14.82 2.69
C LEU A 385 12.11 15.04 1.59
N PHE A 386 11.46 13.98 1.11
CA PHE A 386 10.26 14.02 0.27
C PHE A 386 9.06 13.52 1.04
N VAL A 387 8.81 14.06 2.24
CA VAL A 387 7.49 13.92 2.83
C VAL A 387 6.54 14.67 1.90
N PRO A 388 5.63 13.99 1.21
CA PRO A 388 4.56 14.69 0.52
C PRO A 388 3.78 15.50 1.54
N ALA A 389 3.15 16.60 1.12
CA ALA A 389 2.33 17.40 2.03
C ALA A 389 1.45 16.47 2.89
N PRO A 390 1.34 16.71 4.22
CA PRO A 390 0.64 15.81 5.12
C PRO A 390 -0.71 15.46 4.50
N PRO A 391 -1.01 14.16 4.36
CA PRO A 391 -2.07 13.68 3.51
C PRO A 391 -3.39 14.31 3.95
N GLN A 392 -4.01 15.04 3.04
CA GLN A 392 -5.39 15.44 3.22
C GLN A 392 -6.24 14.35 2.60
N PHE A 393 -6.88 13.55 3.45
CA PHE A 393 -7.91 12.63 2.98
C PHE A 393 -8.98 13.45 2.27
N VAL A 394 -9.28 13.08 1.03
CA VAL A 394 -10.28 13.79 0.24
C VAL A 394 -11.65 13.46 0.84
N GLY A 395 -12.18 14.38 1.65
CA GLY A 395 -13.58 14.37 2.04
C GLY A 395 -14.41 14.71 0.81
N GLY A 396 -15.35 13.83 0.46
CA GLY A 396 -16.22 14.00 -0.71
C GLY A 396 -17.03 15.29 -0.61
N GLY A 397 -16.67 16.28 -1.44
CA GLY A 397 -17.61 17.30 -1.87
C GLY A 397 -18.58 16.65 -2.86
N VAL A 398 -19.87 16.76 -2.57
CA VAL A 398 -20.96 16.35 -3.45
C VAL A 398 -20.80 17.07 -4.80
N HIS A 399 -20.64 16.32 -5.88
CA HIS A 399 -20.97 16.74 -7.23
C HIS A 399 -21.66 15.62 -7.98
#